data_AF-A0A7J0CEJ4-F1
#
_entry.id   AF-A0A7J0CEJ4-F1
#
_cell.length_a   1.000
_cell.length_b   1.000
_cell.length_c   1.000
_cell.angle_alpha   90.00
_cell.angle_beta   90.00
_cell.angle_gamma   90.00
#
_symmetry.space_group_name_H-M   'P 1'
#
loop_
_entity.id
_entity.type
_entity.pdbx_description
1 polymer ?
#
loop_
_entity_poly.entity_id
_entity_poly.type
_entity_poly.pdbx_seq_one_letter_code
_entity_poly.pdbx_strand_id
1 'polypeptide(L)'
;MAAQQSAVNGLGYSPQLTVDGIWGARTDAGVRWLQTKVGVAADGLWGPATEAAYNAYLDEGSRLAVDGVFGPATVTATQRAIGVTTDGVWGPASVRGLQRHLNTWSGAGLTVDGDMGPGTVSALQRHLNRMVNARLTVDGSWGPATIKALQNALNLARL
;
A
#
# COMPACT_ATOMS: atom_id res chain seq x y z
N MET A 1 6.91 -14.11 23.14
CA MET A 1 7.53 -12.91 23.76
C MET A 1 8.75 -12.44 22.98
N ALA A 2 9.72 -13.30 22.66
CA ALA A 2 10.83 -12.94 21.75
C ALA A 2 10.36 -12.54 20.32
N ALA A 3 9.29 -13.19 19.82
CA ALA A 3 8.71 -12.89 18.51
C ALA A 3 8.21 -11.45 18.39
N GLN A 4 7.59 -10.90 19.45
CA GLN A 4 7.08 -9.52 19.47
C GLN A 4 8.22 -8.50 19.44
N GLN A 5 9.29 -8.72 20.20
CA GLN A 5 10.50 -7.86 20.17
C GLN A 5 11.15 -7.89 18.78
N SER A 6 11.22 -9.09 18.16
CA SER A 6 11.71 -9.27 16.79
C SER A 6 10.83 -8.54 15.77
N ALA A 7 9.51 -8.63 15.91
CA ALA A 7 8.54 -7.94 15.05
C ALA A 7 8.70 -6.41 15.10
N VAL A 8 8.79 -5.84 16.31
CA VAL A 8 9.04 -4.41 16.53
C VAL A 8 10.34 -3.97 15.85
N ASN A 9 11.42 -4.74 16.03
CA ASN A 9 12.71 -4.48 15.39
C ASN A 9 12.63 -4.63 13.86
N GLY A 10 11.90 -5.62 13.35
CA GLY A 10 11.69 -5.89 11.93
C GLY A 10 10.99 -4.74 11.21
N LEU A 11 10.15 -3.98 11.91
CA LEU A 11 9.54 -2.76 11.37
C LEU A 11 10.45 -1.52 11.46
N GLY A 12 11.67 -1.63 11.99
CA GLY A 12 12.67 -0.56 12.03
C GLY A 12 12.64 0.32 13.29
N TYR A 13 12.17 -0.20 14.42
CA TYR A 13 12.24 0.51 15.70
C TYR A 13 13.70 0.81 16.12
N SER A 14 13.95 2.01 16.61
CA SER A 14 15.28 2.46 17.04
C SER A 14 15.22 3.22 18.38
N PRO A 15 16.10 2.90 19.35
CA PRO A 15 17.11 1.85 19.31
C PRO A 15 16.47 0.44 19.33
N GLN A 16 17.11 -0.52 18.67
CA GLN A 16 16.61 -1.90 18.60
C GLN A 16 16.45 -2.50 20.00
N LEU A 17 15.37 -3.27 20.18
CA LEU A 17 15.13 -4.04 21.37
C LEU A 17 16.07 -5.24 21.44
N THR A 18 16.59 -5.53 22.63
CA THR A 18 17.20 -6.84 22.91
C THR A 18 16.11 -7.92 22.80
N VAL A 19 16.34 -8.93 21.96
CA VAL A 19 15.41 -10.05 21.78
C VAL A 19 15.73 -11.13 22.82
N ASP A 20 15.41 -10.83 24.07
CA ASP A 20 15.65 -11.68 25.24
C ASP A 20 14.38 -12.39 25.75
N GLY A 21 13.22 -12.07 25.17
CA GLY A 21 11.92 -12.58 25.60
C GLY A 21 11.39 -11.97 26.91
N ILE A 22 12.07 -10.96 27.47
CA ILE A 22 11.70 -10.28 28.71
C ILE A 22 10.82 -9.07 28.37
N TRP A 23 9.63 -9.02 28.98
CA TRP A 23 8.73 -7.88 28.82
C TRP A 23 9.12 -6.74 29.78
N GLY A 24 10.03 -5.87 29.33
CA GLY A 24 10.44 -4.68 30.06
C GLY A 24 9.82 -3.38 29.52
N ALA A 25 10.11 -2.25 30.19
CA ALA A 25 9.66 -0.92 29.76
C ALA A 25 10.05 -0.57 28.31
N ARG A 26 11.17 -1.09 27.82
CA ARG A 26 11.59 -0.92 26.42
C ARG A 26 10.70 -1.69 25.46
N THR A 27 10.33 -2.92 25.79
CA THR A 27 9.42 -3.73 24.98
C THR A 27 8.03 -3.12 24.94
N ASP A 28 7.51 -2.63 26.07
CA ASP A 28 6.23 -1.89 26.12
C ASP A 28 6.26 -0.67 25.17
N ALA A 29 7.28 0.18 25.28
CA ALA A 29 7.43 1.35 24.40
C ALA A 29 7.52 0.96 22.92
N GLY A 30 8.26 -0.11 22.60
CA GLY A 30 8.39 -0.63 21.25
C GLY A 30 7.07 -1.18 20.69
N VAL A 31 6.27 -1.87 21.51
CA VAL A 31 4.94 -2.37 21.11
C VAL A 31 3.97 -1.21 20.88
N ARG A 32 3.94 -0.19 21.76
CA ARG A 32 3.12 1.02 21.56
C ARG A 32 3.49 1.76 20.27
N TRP A 33 4.79 1.85 19.99
CA TRP A 33 5.28 2.41 18.73
C TRP A 33 4.80 1.59 17.53
N LEU A 34 4.93 0.26 17.58
CA LEU A 34 4.47 -0.62 16.51
C LEU A 34 2.96 -0.49 16.32
N GLN A 35 2.18 -0.48 17.39
CA GLN A 35 0.73 -0.29 17.36
C GLN A 35 0.34 1.02 16.67
N THR A 36 1.03 2.11 17.00
CA THR A 36 0.85 3.40 16.31
C THR A 36 1.18 3.28 14.82
N LYS A 37 2.24 2.55 14.48
CA LYS A 37 2.71 2.36 13.10
C LYS A 37 1.76 1.50 12.26
N VAL A 38 1.15 0.48 12.85
CA VAL A 38 0.19 -0.42 12.19
C VAL A 38 -1.26 0.04 12.34
N GLY A 39 -1.50 1.21 12.94
CA GLY A 39 -2.81 1.87 12.97
C GLY A 39 -3.81 1.31 13.99
N VAL A 40 -3.33 0.75 15.10
CA VAL A 40 -4.19 0.29 16.22
C VAL A 40 -3.91 1.07 17.50
N ALA A 41 -4.77 0.91 18.51
CA ALA A 41 -4.59 1.55 19.81
C ALA A 41 -3.23 1.19 20.43
N ALA A 42 -2.45 2.22 20.80
CA ALA A 42 -1.12 2.08 21.38
C ALA A 42 -1.18 1.81 22.90
N ASP A 43 -1.86 0.73 23.28
CA ASP A 43 -2.09 0.33 24.67
C ASP A 43 -0.90 -0.43 25.29
N GLY A 44 0.08 -0.85 24.47
CA GLY A 44 1.24 -1.63 24.88
C GLY A 44 0.97 -3.12 25.01
N LEU A 45 -0.23 -3.58 24.65
CA LEU A 45 -0.65 -4.98 24.76
C LEU A 45 -0.63 -5.66 23.38
N TRP A 46 0.14 -6.74 23.27
CA TRP A 46 0.13 -7.58 22.09
C TRP A 46 -1.01 -8.58 22.12
N GLY A 47 -2.23 -8.12 21.84
CA GLY A 47 -3.43 -8.94 21.71
C GLY A 47 -3.77 -9.29 20.25
N PRO A 48 -4.89 -10.00 20.02
CA PRO A 48 -5.33 -10.40 18.68
C PRO A 48 -5.46 -9.24 17.69
N ALA A 49 -5.88 -8.06 18.15
CA ALA A 49 -5.98 -6.86 17.31
C ALA A 49 -4.61 -6.37 16.83
N THR A 50 -3.61 -6.33 17.73
CA THR A 50 -2.23 -5.96 17.40
C THR A 50 -1.62 -6.99 16.46
N GLU A 51 -1.83 -8.28 16.71
CA GLU A 51 -1.35 -9.37 15.85
C GLU A 51 -1.97 -9.29 14.44
N ALA A 52 -3.29 -9.09 14.35
CA ALA A 52 -3.98 -8.96 13.06
C ALA A 52 -3.50 -7.73 12.29
N ALA A 53 -3.33 -6.58 12.96
CA ALA A 53 -2.83 -5.37 12.31
C ALA A 53 -1.35 -5.46 11.93
N TYR A 54 -0.53 -6.14 12.73
CA TYR A 54 0.86 -6.45 12.38
C TYR A 54 0.94 -7.34 11.14
N ASN A 55 0.16 -8.43 11.10
CA ASN A 55 0.11 -9.31 9.94
C ASN A 55 -0.47 -8.61 8.71
N ALA A 56 -1.52 -7.80 8.86
CA ALA A 56 -2.03 -6.95 7.79
C ALA A 56 -0.96 -5.96 7.30
N TYR A 57 -0.23 -5.30 8.20
CA TYR A 57 0.85 -4.39 7.85
C TYR A 57 2.00 -5.13 7.13
N LEU A 58 2.33 -6.35 7.55
CA LEU A 58 3.31 -7.20 6.88
C LEU A 58 2.82 -7.66 5.51
N ASP A 59 1.55 -8.03 5.38
CA ASP A 59 0.92 -8.45 4.12
C ASP A 59 0.80 -7.26 3.15
N GLU A 60 0.57 -6.06 3.67
CA GLU A 60 0.57 -4.81 2.93
C GLU A 60 1.98 -4.31 2.55
N GLY A 61 3.01 -4.75 3.29
CA GLY A 61 4.43 -4.60 2.95
C GLY A 61 4.99 -5.79 2.16
N SER A 62 4.23 -6.88 2.04
CA SER A 62 4.56 -8.02 1.22
C SER A 62 4.29 -7.65 -0.23
N ARG A 63 5.24 -8.00 -1.08
CA ARG A 63 5.15 -7.77 -2.52
C ARG A 63 3.81 -8.33 -3.02
N LEU A 64 2.94 -7.47 -3.56
CA LEU A 64 1.67 -7.85 -4.18
C LEU A 64 1.91 -9.02 -5.14
N ALA A 65 1.05 -10.03 -5.09
CA ALA A 65 1.00 -11.05 -6.13
C ALA A 65 0.71 -10.36 -7.48
N VAL A 66 1.51 -10.68 -8.51
CA VAL A 66 1.36 -10.11 -9.86
C VAL A 66 0.42 -11.00 -10.67
N ASP A 67 -0.80 -11.13 -10.17
CA ASP A 67 -1.83 -12.03 -10.70
C ASP A 67 -2.71 -11.36 -11.76
N GLY A 68 -2.69 -10.04 -11.86
CA GLY A 68 -3.58 -9.27 -12.74
C GLY A 68 -5.00 -9.14 -12.22
N VAL A 69 -5.21 -9.39 -10.93
CA VAL A 69 -6.49 -9.23 -10.25
C VAL A 69 -6.45 -7.96 -9.41
N PHE A 70 -7.41 -7.08 -9.64
CA PHE A 70 -7.53 -5.85 -8.86
C PHE A 70 -8.30 -6.11 -7.57
N GLY A 71 -7.73 -6.95 -6.70
CA GLY A 71 -8.30 -7.34 -5.42
C GLY A 71 -7.97 -6.37 -4.27
N PRO A 72 -8.44 -6.67 -3.04
CA PRO A 72 -8.31 -5.77 -1.89
C PRO A 72 -6.88 -5.30 -1.60
N ALA A 73 -5.89 -6.19 -1.71
CA ALA A 73 -4.49 -5.82 -1.51
C ALA A 73 -4.00 -4.79 -2.55
N THR A 74 -4.33 -5.01 -3.84
CA THR A 74 -3.99 -4.07 -4.91
C THR A 74 -4.72 -2.73 -4.73
N VAL A 75 -5.98 -2.74 -4.27
CA VAL A 75 -6.76 -1.54 -3.97
C VAL A 75 -6.10 -0.72 -2.88
N THR A 76 -5.83 -1.31 -1.72
CA THR A 76 -5.20 -0.63 -0.58
C THR A 76 -3.83 -0.08 -0.96
N ALA A 77 -3.01 -0.86 -1.65
CA ALA A 77 -1.70 -0.41 -2.12
C ALA A 77 -1.80 0.76 -3.11
N THR A 78 -2.75 0.71 -4.04
CA THR A 78 -2.99 1.81 -4.99
C THR A 78 -3.44 3.07 -4.27
N GLN A 79 -4.38 2.96 -3.31
CA GLN A 79 -4.88 4.08 -2.52
C GLN A 79 -3.77 4.79 -1.74
N ARG A 80 -2.83 4.03 -1.15
CA ARG A 80 -1.64 4.60 -0.48
C ARG A 80 -0.76 5.36 -1.46
N ALA A 81 -0.43 4.73 -2.57
CA ALA A 81 0.49 5.30 -3.55
C ALA A 81 -0.05 6.61 -4.15
N ILE A 82 -1.36 6.70 -4.38
CA ILE A 82 -2.01 7.93 -4.88
C ILE A 82 -2.41 8.92 -3.77
N GLY A 83 -2.06 8.64 -2.50
CA GLY A 83 -2.26 9.55 -1.37
C GLY A 83 -3.72 9.80 -0.98
N VAL A 84 -4.60 8.81 -1.14
CA VAL A 84 -5.99 8.88 -0.64
C VAL A 84 -6.18 8.02 0.61
N THR A 85 -7.31 8.23 1.30
CA THR A 85 -7.71 7.38 2.42
C THR A 85 -7.79 5.91 1.97
N THR A 86 -7.14 5.04 2.73
CA THR A 86 -7.14 3.59 2.50
C THR A 86 -8.33 2.95 3.21
N ASP A 87 -9.50 3.04 2.59
CA ASP A 87 -10.71 2.36 3.05
C ASP A 87 -10.84 0.94 2.49
N GLY A 88 -9.93 0.52 1.60
CA GLY A 88 -9.94 -0.80 0.96
C GLY A 88 -11.04 -0.96 -0.10
N VAL A 89 -11.75 0.13 -0.44
CA VAL A 89 -12.85 0.14 -1.40
C VAL A 89 -12.46 0.98 -2.62
N TRP A 90 -12.49 0.37 -3.81
CA TRP A 90 -12.27 1.12 -5.03
C TRP A 90 -13.56 1.81 -5.48
N GLY A 91 -13.66 3.11 -5.22
CA GLY A 91 -14.81 3.94 -5.59
C GLY A 91 -14.42 5.31 -6.14
N PRO A 92 -15.39 6.22 -6.32
CA PRO A 92 -15.16 7.52 -6.96
C PRO A 92 -14.09 8.38 -6.29
N ALA A 93 -13.96 8.31 -4.96
CA ALA A 93 -12.90 9.03 -4.24
C ALA A 93 -11.50 8.54 -4.63
N SER A 94 -11.31 7.22 -4.72
CA SER A 94 -10.07 6.58 -5.17
C SER A 94 -9.75 6.95 -6.63
N VAL A 95 -10.76 6.95 -7.50
CA VAL A 95 -10.60 7.34 -8.91
C VAL A 95 -10.22 8.82 -9.05
N ARG A 96 -10.85 9.73 -8.30
CA ARG A 96 -10.45 11.15 -8.27
C ARG A 96 -9.03 11.33 -7.75
N GLY A 97 -8.62 10.54 -6.77
CA GLY A 97 -7.22 10.45 -6.32
C GLY A 97 -6.29 10.09 -7.47
N LEU A 98 -6.60 9.01 -8.18
CA LEU A 98 -5.80 8.53 -9.29
C LEU A 98 -5.73 9.56 -10.43
N GLN A 99 -6.84 10.18 -10.79
CA GLN A 99 -6.89 11.22 -11.83
C GLN A 99 -6.01 12.43 -11.45
N ARG A 100 -6.07 12.88 -10.20
CA ARG A 100 -5.18 13.94 -9.71
C ARG A 100 -3.72 13.52 -9.75
N HIS A 101 -3.42 12.31 -9.30
CA HIS A 101 -2.07 11.74 -9.35
C HIS A 101 -1.51 11.73 -10.78
N LEU A 102 -2.29 11.21 -11.74
CA LEU A 102 -1.90 11.17 -13.15
C LEU A 102 -1.80 12.58 -13.76
N ASN A 103 -2.63 13.53 -13.36
CA ASN A 103 -2.47 14.91 -13.80
C ASN A 103 -1.15 15.52 -13.30
N THR A 104 -0.83 15.32 -12.03
CA THR A 104 0.39 15.85 -11.41
C THR A 104 1.66 15.21 -11.95
N TRP A 105 1.72 13.87 -12.00
CA TRP A 105 2.95 13.13 -12.31
C TRP A 105 3.09 12.75 -13.79
N SER A 106 2.01 12.85 -14.56
CA SER A 106 1.99 12.47 -15.98
C SER A 106 1.53 13.56 -16.93
N GLY A 107 1.10 14.72 -16.41
CA GLY A 107 0.53 15.78 -17.25
C GLY A 107 -0.67 15.30 -18.05
N ALA A 108 -1.47 14.38 -17.49
CA ALA A 108 -2.47 13.64 -18.27
C ALA A 108 -3.66 14.50 -18.77
N GLY A 109 -3.91 15.66 -18.15
CA GLY A 109 -4.97 16.58 -18.57
C GLY A 109 -6.38 16.02 -18.40
N LEU A 110 -6.58 15.10 -17.45
CA LEU A 110 -7.87 14.46 -17.17
C LEU A 110 -8.81 15.38 -16.39
N THR A 111 -10.10 15.30 -16.67
CA THR A 111 -11.13 15.78 -15.76
C THR A 111 -11.15 14.91 -14.50
N VAL A 112 -11.28 15.53 -13.32
CA VAL A 112 -11.35 14.82 -12.03
C VAL A 112 -12.81 14.57 -11.66
N ASP A 113 -13.44 13.65 -12.39
CA ASP A 113 -14.87 13.30 -12.27
C ASP A 113 -15.11 12.10 -11.33
N GLY A 114 -14.09 11.28 -11.07
CA GLY A 114 -14.23 10.04 -10.30
C GLY A 114 -14.72 8.86 -11.12
N ASP A 115 -14.77 9.00 -12.43
CA ASP A 115 -15.18 7.95 -13.35
C ASP A 115 -13.96 7.26 -13.96
N MET A 116 -13.94 5.94 -13.85
CA MET A 116 -12.85 5.11 -14.35
C MET A 116 -13.03 4.82 -15.85
N GLY A 117 -13.13 5.89 -16.65
CA GLY A 117 -13.32 5.79 -18.09
C GLY A 117 -12.04 5.47 -18.88
N PRO A 118 -12.16 5.23 -20.20
CA PRO A 118 -11.04 4.84 -21.05
C PRO A 118 -9.92 5.90 -21.09
N GLY A 119 -10.25 7.18 -20.92
CA GLY A 119 -9.25 8.26 -20.80
C GLY A 119 -8.35 8.09 -19.57
N THR A 120 -8.96 7.84 -18.40
CA THR A 120 -8.24 7.59 -17.14
C THR A 120 -7.36 6.35 -17.25
N VAL A 121 -7.88 5.27 -17.82
CA VAL A 121 -7.12 4.02 -18.01
C VAL A 121 -5.96 4.20 -19.00
N SER A 122 -6.19 4.89 -20.13
CA SER A 122 -5.15 5.19 -21.12
C SER A 122 -4.02 6.05 -20.54
N ALA A 123 -4.38 6.99 -19.65
CA ALA A 123 -3.40 7.79 -18.92
C ALA A 123 -2.58 6.93 -17.95
N LEU A 124 -3.22 6.02 -17.20
CA LEU A 124 -2.50 5.09 -16.33
C LEU A 124 -1.56 4.17 -17.13
N GLN A 125 -2.03 3.58 -18.23
CA GLN A 125 -1.20 2.70 -19.07
C GLN A 125 0.05 3.44 -19.58
N ARG A 126 -0.09 4.69 -20.04
CA ARG A 126 1.05 5.54 -20.42
C ARG A 126 1.99 5.81 -19.24
N HIS A 127 1.44 6.09 -18.07
CA HIS A 127 2.24 6.32 -16.86
C HIS A 127 3.04 5.07 -16.46
N LEU A 128 2.41 3.90 -16.41
CA LEU A 128 3.06 2.63 -16.09
C LEU A 128 4.14 2.25 -17.12
N ASN A 129 3.88 2.53 -18.41
CA ASN A 129 4.90 2.37 -19.45
C ASN A 129 6.14 3.24 -19.21
N ARG A 130 5.99 4.44 -18.66
CA ARG A 130 7.13 5.30 -18.29
C ARG A 130 7.83 4.86 -17.01
N MET A 131 7.08 4.53 -15.97
CA MET A 131 7.64 4.27 -14.63
C MET A 131 8.35 2.91 -14.52
N VAL A 132 7.80 1.88 -15.18
CA VAL A 132 8.30 0.50 -15.06
C VAL A 132 8.55 -0.18 -16.39
N ASN A 133 8.54 0.56 -17.50
CA ASN A 133 8.70 0.00 -18.85
C ASN A 133 7.74 -1.17 -19.11
N ALA A 134 6.47 -1.01 -18.72
CA ALA A 134 5.48 -2.08 -18.73
C ALA A 134 5.14 -2.64 -20.12
N ARG A 135 5.48 -1.93 -21.21
CA ARG A 135 5.20 -2.29 -22.62
C ARG A 135 3.72 -2.63 -22.87
N LEU A 136 2.81 -1.95 -22.19
CA LEU A 136 1.37 -2.07 -22.38
C LEU A 136 0.95 -1.40 -23.68
N THR A 137 -0.01 -2.01 -24.37
CA THR A 137 -0.84 -1.30 -25.35
C THR A 137 -1.71 -0.28 -24.63
N VAL A 138 -1.78 0.94 -25.15
CA VAL A 138 -2.64 2.00 -24.61
C VAL A 138 -4.01 1.88 -25.27
N ASP A 139 -4.81 0.95 -24.77
CA ASP A 139 -6.15 0.62 -25.31
C ASP A 139 -7.30 1.17 -24.47
N GLY A 140 -7.00 1.84 -23.35
CA GLY A 140 -7.99 2.40 -22.44
C GLY A 140 -8.84 1.35 -21.72
N SER A 141 -8.47 0.07 -21.78
CA SER A 141 -9.22 -1.04 -21.21
C SER A 141 -8.63 -1.46 -19.87
N TRP A 142 -9.48 -1.54 -18.84
CA TRP A 142 -9.07 -2.03 -17.53
C TRP A 142 -8.97 -3.55 -17.53
N GLY A 143 -7.81 -4.06 -17.95
CA GLY A 143 -7.55 -5.49 -18.09
C GLY A 143 -6.40 -6.02 -17.24
N PRO A 144 -6.21 -7.36 -17.22
CA PRO A 144 -5.18 -8.01 -16.42
C PRO A 144 -3.76 -7.52 -16.67
N ALA A 145 -3.43 -7.13 -17.91
CA ALA A 145 -2.11 -6.59 -18.23
C ALA A 145 -1.84 -5.25 -17.52
N THR A 146 -2.81 -4.34 -17.56
CA THR A 146 -2.76 -3.05 -16.84
C THR A 146 -2.62 -3.29 -15.34
N ILE A 147 -3.38 -4.23 -14.79
CA ILE A 147 -3.34 -4.55 -13.35
C ILE A 147 -1.99 -5.17 -12.96
N LYS A 148 -1.43 -6.11 -13.72
CA LYS A 148 -0.09 -6.67 -13.46
C LYS A 148 0.99 -5.59 -13.48
N ALA A 149 0.93 -4.68 -14.43
CA ALA A 149 1.85 -3.56 -14.50
C ALA A 149 1.71 -2.63 -13.28
N LEU A 150 0.49 -2.36 -12.83
CA LEU A 150 0.21 -1.59 -11.62
C LEU A 150 0.78 -2.29 -10.37
N GLN A 151 0.50 -3.58 -10.21
CA GLN A 151 1.04 -4.40 -9.11
C GLN A 151 2.58 -4.37 -9.10
N ASN A 152 3.21 -4.50 -10.27
CA ASN A 152 4.66 -4.35 -10.40
C ASN A 152 5.16 -2.96 -10.01
N ALA A 153 4.48 -1.89 -10.42
CA ALA A 153 4.85 -0.53 -10.06
C ALA A 153 4.74 -0.26 -8.56
N LEU A 154 3.66 -0.74 -7.93
CA LEU A 154 3.46 -0.66 -6.48
C LEU A 154 4.54 -1.44 -5.72
N ASN A 155 4.87 -2.65 -6.18
CA ASN A 155 5.96 -3.47 -5.62
C ASN A 155 7.35 -2.84 -5.71
N LEU A 156 7.55 -1.94 -6.66
CA LEU A 156 8.81 -1.21 -6.84
C LEU A 156 8.78 0.17 -6.17
N ALA A 157 7.67 0.57 -5.54
CA ALA A 157 7.42 1.93 -5.06
C ALA A 157 7.62 2.99 -6.16
N ARG A 158 7.17 2.68 -7.37
CA ARG A 158 7.30 3.50 -8.59
C ARG A 158 5.93 3.90 -9.16
N LEU A 159 4.92 4.04 -8.31
CA LEU A 159 3.63 4.62 -8.69
C LEU A 159 3.56 6.02 -8.10
#